data_AF-A0A949ISV4-F1
#
_entry.id   AF-A0A949ISV4-F1
#
_cell.length_a   1.000
_cell.length_b   1.000
_cell.length_c   1.000
_cell.angle_alpha   90.00
_cell.angle_beta   90.00
_cell.angle_gamma   90.00
#
_symmetry.space_group_name_H-M   'P 1'
#
loop_
_entity.id
_entity.type
_entity.pdbx_description
1 polymer ?
#
loop_
_entity_poly.entity_id
_entity_poly.type
_entity_poly.pdbx_seq_one_letter_code
_entity_poly.pdbx_strand_id
1 'polypeptide(L)'
;MLPSVLKTILAAAIISFTSWLSDKKPDLAGFIVALPLTTLLTLLFSYAEYHDSAASVRFARSIFFAVPLSLLFFVPFLLANRLHIGFWGLYAAGIALLVFGYFAHKFILNMF
;
A
#
# COMPACT_ATOMS: atom_id res chain seq x y z
N MET A 1 -8.62 -15.42 -19.26
CA MET A 1 -7.51 -14.51 -18.94
C MET A 1 -7.98 -13.08 -19.19
N LEU A 2 -8.22 -12.29 -18.15
CA LEU A 2 -8.49 -10.85 -18.34
C LEU A 2 -7.23 -10.24 -18.97
N PRO A 3 -7.32 -9.44 -20.05
CA PRO A 3 -6.13 -8.88 -20.68
C PRO A 3 -5.39 -8.00 -19.66
N SER A 4 -4.09 -8.22 -19.49
CA SER A 4 -3.23 -7.45 -18.57
C SER A 4 -3.31 -5.94 -18.82
N VAL A 5 -3.65 -5.55 -20.05
CA VAL A 5 -3.94 -4.17 -20.45
C VAL A 5 -5.09 -3.56 -19.63
N LEU A 6 -6.20 -4.29 -19.46
CA LEU A 6 -7.35 -3.80 -18.68
C LEU A 6 -6.99 -3.60 -17.21
N LYS A 7 -6.25 -4.56 -16.62
CA LYS A 7 -5.76 -4.46 -15.23
C LYS A 7 -4.88 -3.21 -15.05
N THR A 8 -4.03 -2.94 -16.04
CA THR A 8 -3.12 -1.78 -16.05
C THR A 8 -3.88 -0.47 -16.17
N ILE A 9 -4.85 -0.38 -17.09
CA ILE A 9 -5.68 0.83 -17.28
C ILE A 9 -6.44 1.15 -16.00
N LEU A 10 -7.03 0.14 -15.34
CA LEU A 10 -7.76 0.34 -14.08
C LEU A 10 -6.84 0.82 -12.95
N ALA A 11 -5.65 0.21 -12.80
CA ALA A 11 -4.68 0.64 -11.80
C ALA A 11 -4.20 2.08 -12.06
N ALA A 12 -3.86 2.41 -13.31
CA ALA A 12 -3.44 3.75 -13.71
C ALA A 12 -4.56 4.79 -13.50
N ALA A 13 -5.82 4.42 -13.78
CA ALA A 13 -6.97 5.28 -13.56
C ALA A 13 -7.15 5.61 -12.07
N ILE A 14 -7.00 4.65 -11.17
CA ILE A 14 -7.09 4.89 -9.71
C ILE A 14 -5.98 5.85 -9.24
N ILE A 15 -4.74 5.63 -9.68
CA ILE A 15 -3.61 6.49 -9.31
C ILE A 15 -3.81 7.91 -9.86
N SER A 16 -4.16 8.03 -11.14
CA SER A 16 -4.40 9.33 -11.78
C SER A 16 -5.55 10.08 -11.11
N PHE A 17 -6.66 9.39 -10.83
CA PHE A 17 -7.83 9.96 -10.17
C PHE A 17 -7.49 10.46 -8.75
N THR A 18 -6.82 9.65 -7.94
CA THR A 18 -6.44 10.02 -6.57
C THR A 18 -5.40 11.13 -6.54
N SER A 19 -4.45 11.14 -7.49
CA SER A 19 -3.49 12.23 -7.66
C SER A 19 -4.18 13.55 -8.00
N TRP A 20 -5.10 13.56 -8.96
CA TRP A 20 -5.89 14.76 -9.27
C TRP A 20 -6.78 15.19 -8.11
N LEU A 21 -7.42 14.23 -7.43
CA LEU A 21 -8.29 14.51 -6.29
C LEU A 21 -7.49 15.06 -5.11
N SER A 22 -6.22 14.70 -4.95
CA SER A 22 -5.37 15.19 -3.85
C SER A 22 -5.14 16.70 -3.90
N ASP A 23 -5.17 17.31 -5.10
CA ASP A 23 -5.09 18.76 -5.28
C ASP A 23 -6.40 19.46 -4.86
N LYS A 24 -7.55 18.79 -5.06
CA LYS A 24 -8.87 19.39 -4.81
C LYS A 24 -9.42 19.10 -3.40
N LYS A 25 -9.24 17.86 -2.93
CA LYS A 25 -9.76 17.32 -1.67
C LYS A 25 -8.74 16.35 -1.06
N PRO A 26 -7.66 16.86 -0.45
CA PRO A 26 -6.56 16.05 0.10
C PRO A 26 -7.04 14.94 1.04
N ASP A 27 -7.96 15.24 1.96
CA ASP A 27 -8.45 14.27 2.96
C ASP A 27 -9.22 13.11 2.30
N LEU A 28 -10.06 13.41 1.30
CA LEU A 28 -10.81 12.39 0.56
C LEU A 28 -9.88 11.55 -0.31
N ALA A 29 -8.91 12.18 -0.97
CA ALA A 29 -7.90 11.46 -1.75
C ALA A 29 -7.07 10.53 -0.85
N GLY A 30 -6.62 11.02 0.31
CA GLY A 30 -5.90 10.23 1.31
C GLY A 30 -6.72 9.04 1.80
N PHE A 31 -8.00 9.24 2.09
CA PHE A 31 -8.91 8.15 2.45
C PHE A 31 -9.04 7.11 1.35
N ILE A 32 -9.25 7.52 0.09
CA ILE A 32 -9.37 6.60 -1.05
C ILE A 32 -8.07 5.84 -1.30
N VAL A 33 -6.91 6.49 -1.16
CA VAL A 33 -5.60 5.85 -1.28
C VAL A 33 -5.33 4.87 -0.13
N ALA A 34 -5.82 5.18 1.08
CA ALA A 34 -5.70 4.31 2.24
C ALA A 34 -6.63 3.07 2.16
N LEU A 35 -7.70 3.14 1.37
CA LEU A 35 -8.50 1.96 1.07
C LEU A 35 -7.63 0.92 0.35
N PRO A 36 -7.83 -0.38 0.63
CA PRO A 36 -7.05 -1.45 0.02
C PRO A 36 -7.51 -1.71 -1.44
N LEU A 37 -7.64 -0.68 -2.28
CA LEU A 37 -8.16 -0.77 -3.65
C LEU A 37 -7.33 -1.71 -4.53
N THR A 38 -6.01 -1.62 -4.43
CA THR A 38 -5.09 -2.52 -5.13
C THR A 38 -5.28 -3.96 -4.68
N THR A 39 -5.50 -4.18 -3.38
CA THR A 39 -5.79 -5.51 -2.80
C THR A 39 -7.12 -6.05 -3.29
N LEU A 40 -8.18 -5.23 -3.30
CA LEU A 40 -9.51 -5.62 -3.79
C LEU A 40 -9.43 -6.06 -5.25
N LEU A 41 -8.78 -5.28 -6.11
CA LEU A 41 -8.61 -5.61 -7.52
C LEU A 41 -7.74 -6.85 -7.73
N THR A 42 -6.62 -6.97 -7.02
CA THR A 42 -5.71 -8.11 -7.17
C THR A 42 -6.32 -9.42 -6.68
N LEU A 43 -7.05 -9.42 -5.56
CA LEU A 43 -7.81 -10.59 -5.09
C LEU A 43 -8.89 -11.00 -6.08
N LEU A 44 -9.66 -10.03 -6.58
CA LEU A 44 -10.73 -10.29 -7.55
C LEU A 44 -10.16 -10.89 -8.85
N PHE A 45 -9.11 -10.28 -9.40
CA PHE A 45 -8.48 -10.77 -10.62
C PHE A 45 -7.79 -12.12 -10.42
N SER A 46 -7.11 -12.33 -9.30
CA SER A 46 -6.47 -13.60 -8.97
C SER A 46 -7.50 -14.73 -8.87
N TYR A 47 -8.60 -14.51 -8.15
CA TYR A 47 -9.66 -15.51 -8.03
C TYR A 47 -10.37 -15.74 -9.37
N ALA A 48 -10.64 -14.69 -10.15
CA ALA A 48 -11.28 -14.82 -11.46
C ALA A 48 -10.41 -15.55 -12.50
N GLU A 49 -9.08 -15.51 -12.36
CA GLU A 49 -8.16 -16.12 -13.32
C GLU A 49 -7.77 -17.55 -12.94
N TYR A 50 -7.59 -17.82 -11.65
CA TYR A 50 -7.07 -19.11 -11.17
C TYR A 50 -8.11 -19.96 -10.42
N HIS A 51 -9.26 -19.38 -10.05
CA HIS A 51 -10.33 -20.04 -9.29
C HIS A 51 -9.87 -20.72 -7.98
N ASP A 52 -8.71 -20.32 -7.44
CA ASP A 52 -8.16 -20.85 -6.18
C ASP A 52 -8.55 -19.93 -5.00
N SER A 53 -9.59 -20.35 -4.27
CA SER A 53 -10.05 -19.67 -3.07
C SER A 53 -9.05 -19.78 -1.91
N ALA A 54 -8.32 -20.89 -1.80
CA ALA A 54 -7.35 -21.09 -0.73
C ALA A 54 -6.14 -20.15 -0.89
N ALA A 55 -5.62 -20.01 -2.11
CA ALA A 55 -4.58 -19.04 -2.42
C ALA A 55 -5.05 -17.60 -2.17
N SER A 56 -6.28 -17.28 -2.57
CA SER A 56 -6.86 -15.94 -2.36
C SER A 56 -7.00 -15.60 -0.86
N VAL A 57 -7.44 -16.56 -0.04
CA VAL A 57 -7.52 -16.38 1.42
C VAL A 57 -6.13 -16.24 2.06
N ARG A 58 -5.15 -17.05 1.65
CA ARG A 58 -3.76 -16.90 2.11
C ARG A 58 -3.19 -15.53 1.76
N PHE A 59 -3.47 -15.05 0.55
CA PHE A 59 -3.02 -13.74 0.10
C PHE A 59 -3.66 -12.61 0.93
N ALA A 60 -4.98 -12.66 1.15
CA ALA A 60 -5.68 -11.69 2.00
C ALA A 60 -5.12 -11.67 3.45
N ARG A 61 -4.82 -12.84 4.03
CA ARG A 61 -4.18 -12.94 5.36
C ARG A 61 -2.78 -12.30 5.35
N SER A 62 -1.98 -12.56 4.32
CA SER A 62 -0.65 -11.95 4.20
C SER A 62 -0.74 -10.42 4.14
N ILE A 63 -1.72 -9.88 3.41
CA ILE A 63 -1.92 -8.43 3.31
C ILE A 63 -2.32 -7.84 4.66
N PHE A 64 -3.18 -8.52 5.42
CA PHE A 64 -3.59 -8.06 6.75
C PHE A 64 -2.39 -7.80 7.68
N PHE A 65 -1.38 -8.68 7.68
CA PHE A 65 -0.15 -8.45 8.46
C PHE A 65 0.78 -7.41 7.84
N ALA A 66 0.79 -7.27 6.51
CA ALA A 66 1.60 -6.27 5.81
C ALA A 66 1.06 -4.83 5.98
N VAL A 67 -0.25 -4.64 6.17
CA VAL A 67 -0.86 -3.31 6.30
C VAL A 67 -0.28 -2.52 7.49
N PRO A 68 -0.25 -3.04 8.74
CA PRO A 68 0.38 -2.33 9.85
C PRO A 68 1.85 -1.97 9.58
N LEU A 69 2.60 -2.86 8.92
CA LEU A 69 3.98 -2.59 8.55
C LEU A 69 4.07 -1.42 7.54
N SER A 70 3.16 -1.36 6.59
CA SER A 70 3.08 -0.27 5.60
C SER A 70 2.79 1.10 6.23
N LEU A 71 2.17 1.14 7.42
CA LEU A 71 1.91 2.39 8.14
C LEU A 71 3.18 3.09 8.60
N LEU A 72 4.30 2.37 8.74
CA LEU A 72 5.60 2.94 9.09
C LEU A 72 6.05 4.04 8.12
N PHE A 73 5.66 3.96 6.85
CA PHE A 73 5.93 4.98 5.85
C PHE A 73 5.42 6.37 6.26
N PHE A 74 4.26 6.43 6.93
CA PHE A 74 3.61 7.69 7.29
C PHE A 74 4.18 8.31 8.58
N VAL A 75 4.96 7.57 9.36
CA VAL A 75 5.49 8.04 10.66
C VAL A 75 6.28 9.35 10.54
N PRO A 76 7.22 9.53 9.60
CA PRO A 76 7.93 10.80 9.47
C PRO A 76 7.01 11.96 9.12
N PHE A 77 6.00 11.71 8.27
CA PHE A 77 5.02 12.72 7.88
C PHE A 77 4.14 13.17 9.05
N LEU A 78 3.75 12.25 9.94
CA LEU A 78 3.05 12.59 11.19
C LEU A 78 3.91 13.46 12.13
N LEU A 79 5.24 13.32 12.04
CA LEU A 79 6.22 14.06 12.82
C LEU A 79 6.86 15.23 12.05
N ALA A 80 6.31 15.63 10.91
CA ALA A 80 6.92 16.63 10.03
C ALA A 80 7.23 17.94 10.75
N ASN A 81 6.30 18.39 11.62
CA ASN A 81 6.45 19.61 12.42
C ASN A 81 7.58 19.54 13.48
N ARG A 82 8.07 18.33 13.79
CA ARG A 82 9.14 18.10 14.78
C ARG A 82 10.49 17.87 14.12
N LEU A 83 10.51 17.25 12.94
CA LEU A 83 11.74 16.84 12.26
C LEU A 83 12.45 17.98 11.53
N HIS A 84 11.76 19.08 11.21
CA HIS A 84 12.32 20.25 10.49
C HIS A 84 13.07 19.89 9.19
N ILE A 85 12.71 18.77 8.57
CA ILE A 85 13.27 18.31 7.28
C ILE A 85 12.26 18.55 6.16
N GLY A 86 12.74 18.84 4.95
CA GLY A 86 11.89 19.06 3.78
C GLY A 86 11.15 17.78 3.33
N PHE A 87 10.20 17.94 2.41
CA PHE A 87 9.36 16.85 1.89
C PHE A 87 10.15 15.61 1.44
N TRP A 88 11.20 15.80 0.63
CA TRP A 88 12.03 14.70 0.15
C TRP A 88 12.75 13.96 1.28
N GLY A 89 13.10 14.66 2.35
CA GLY A 89 13.67 14.05 3.56
C GLY A 89 12.65 13.18 4.28
N LEU A 90 11.41 13.67 4.46
CA LEU A 90 10.31 12.88 5.05
C LEU A 90 10.00 11.63 4.21
N TYR A 91 9.97 11.79 2.88
CA TYR A 91 9.71 10.71 1.94
C TYR A 91 10.79 9.62 1.99
N ALA A 92 12.07 10.02 1.95
CA ALA A 92 13.20 9.10 2.08
C ALA A 92 13.22 8.40 3.44
N ALA A 93 12.95 9.12 4.53
CA ALA A 93 12.84 8.55 5.87
C ALA A 93 11.69 7.53 5.96
N GLY A 94 10.56 7.79 5.31
CA GLY A 94 9.42 6.87 5.25
C GLY A 94 9.78 5.57 4.54
N ILE A 95 10.48 5.66 3.40
CA ILE A 95 11.00 4.48 2.68
C ILE A 95 12.00 3.72 3.57
N ALA A 96 12.93 4.41 4.22
CA ALA A 96 13.89 3.79 5.12
C ALA A 96 13.19 3.02 6.23
N LEU A 97 12.17 3.61 6.87
CA LEU A 97 11.37 2.94 7.91
C LEU A 97 10.62 1.71 7.40
N LEU A 98 10.10 1.72 6.16
CA LEU A 98 9.51 0.52 5.57
C LEU A 98 10.54 -0.61 5.43
N VAL A 99 11.73 -0.30 4.92
CA VAL A 99 12.81 -1.27 4.75
C VAL A 99 13.24 -1.84 6.11
N PHE A 100 13.51 -0.97 7.08
CA PHE A 100 13.89 -1.40 8.44
C PHE A 100 12.78 -2.20 9.11
N GLY A 101 11.52 -1.75 9.00
CA GLY A 101 10.38 -2.44 9.57
C GLY A 101 10.20 -3.85 8.98
N TYR A 102 10.41 -4.00 7.67
CA TYR A 102 10.35 -5.32 7.02
C TYR A 102 11.41 -6.27 7.59
N PHE A 103 12.67 -5.82 7.71
CA PHE A 103 13.73 -6.64 8.29
C PHE A 103 13.49 -6.95 9.77
N ALA A 104 13.00 -5.99 10.55
CA ALA A 104 12.66 -6.20 11.95
C ALA A 104 11.54 -7.24 12.10
N HIS A 105 10.47 -7.11 11.31
CA HIS A 105 9.37 -8.09 11.30
C HIS A 105 9.85 -9.49 10.93
N LYS A 106 10.68 -9.61 9.88
CA LYS A 106 11.26 -10.89 9.45
C LYS A 106 12.16 -11.50 10.53
N PHE A 107 12.98 -10.69 11.19
CA PHE A 107 13.87 -11.14 12.26
C PHE A 107 13.08 -11.69 13.45
N ILE A 108 12.05 -10.98 13.89
CA ILE A 108 11.18 -11.41 15.00
C ILE A 108 10.49 -12.72 14.66
N LEU A 109 9.90 -12.85 13.46
CA LEU A 109 9.25 -14.09 13.03
C LEU A 109 10.21 -15.28 12.93
N ASN A 110 11.50 -15.04 12.65
CA ASN A 110 12.50 -16.09 12.57
C ASN A 110 13.08 -16.49 13.95
N MET A 111 12.72 -15.76 15.02
CA MET A 111 13.12 -16.07 16.40
C MET A 111 12.12 -16.98 17.14
N PHE A 112 10.93 -17.19 16.57
CA PHE A 112 9.89 -18.09 17.07
C PHE A 112 9.73 -19.29 16.13
#